data_AF-A0A918CAB9-F1
#
_entry.id   AF-A0A918CAB9-F1
#
_cell.length_a   1.000
_cell.length_b   1.000
_cell.length_c   1.000
_cell.angle_alpha   90.00
_cell.angle_beta   90.00
_cell.angle_gamma   90.00
#
_symmetry.space_group_name_H-M   'P 1'
#
loop_
_entity.id
_entity.type
_entity.pdbx_description
1 polymer ?
#
loop_
_entity_poly.entity_id
_entity_poly.type
_entity_poly.pdbx_seq_one_letter_code
_entity_poly.pdbx_strand_id
1 'polypeptide(L)' 'MADRAPLSPARRKQLIVGIIVGALVGVGVSLWTGFWLWLPAGLLVGLATGAVMRPPND' A
#
# COMPACT_ATOMS: atom_id res chain seq x y z
N MET A 1 19.46 -15.13 -14.56
CA MET A 1 17.99 -15.19 -14.75
C MET A 1 17.38 -15.05 -13.37
N ALA A 2 16.73 -13.93 -13.06
CA ALA A 2 16.20 -13.72 -11.72
C ALA A 2 15.00 -14.65 -11.51
N ASP A 3 15.13 -15.62 -10.60
CA ASP A 3 14.01 -16.43 -10.12
C ASP A 3 12.95 -15.51 -9.53
N ARG A 4 11.89 -15.23 -10.30
CA ARG A 4 10.69 -14.62 -9.79
C ARG A 4 9.92 -15.70 -9.03
N ALA A 5 10.41 -16.07 -7.85
CA ALA A 5 9.63 -16.87 -6.93
C ALA A 5 8.24 -16.21 -6.80
N PRO A 6 7.14 -16.94 -7.05
CA PRO A 6 5.80 -16.35 -7.04
C PRO A 6 5.56 -15.71 -5.67
N LEU A 7 5.14 -14.43 -5.65
CA LEU A 7 4.82 -13.73 -4.41
C LEU A 7 3.83 -14.59 -3.61
N SER A 8 4.16 -14.89 -2.36
CA SER A 8 3.29 -15.67 -1.50
C SER A 8 1.89 -15.02 -1.44
N PRO A 9 0.80 -15.81 -1.38
CA PRO A 9 -0.56 -15.26 -1.32
C PRO A 9 -0.74 -14.24 -0.20
N ALA A 10 -0.06 -14.43 0.94
CA ALA A 10 -0.04 -13.50 2.05
C ALA A 10 0.61 -12.16 1.68
N ARG A 11 1.76 -12.18 1.01
CA ARG A 11 2.46 -10.96 0.55
C ARG A 11 1.64 -10.19 -0.49
N ARG A 12 0.96 -10.90 -1.39
CA ARG A 12 0.02 -10.28 -2.35
C ARG A 12 -1.15 -9.62 -1.63
N LYS A 13 -1.74 -10.29 -0.63
CA LYS A 13 -2.86 -9.74 0.16
C LYS A 13 -2.43 -8.50 0.95
N GLN A 14 -1.23 -8.50 1.54
CA GLN A 14 -0.70 -7.37 2.30
C GLN A 14 -0.39 -6.16 1.42
N LEU A 15 0.13 -6.37 0.20
CA LEU A 15 0.30 -5.31 -0.78
C LEU A 15 -1.05 -4.68 -1.15
N ILE A 16 -2.08 -5.50 -1.41
CA ILE A 16 -3.43 -5.02 -1.73
C ILE A 16 -4.01 -4.22 -0.55
N VAL A 17 -3.88 -4.73 0.68
CA VAL A 17 -4.33 -4.03 1.89
C VAL A 17 -3.60 -2.70 2.05
N GLY A 18 -2.27 -2.68 1.87
CA GLY A 18 -1.47 -1.45 1.93
C GLY A 18 -1.95 -0.41 0.93
N ILE A 19 -2.19 -0.80 -0.33
CA ILE A 19 -2.72 0.10 -1.37
C ILE A 19 -4.11 0.62 -0.99
N ILE A 20 -5.02 -0.24 -0.52
CA ILE A 20 -6.38 0.17 -0.13
C ILE A 20 -6.32 1.16 1.03
N VAL A 21 -5.55 0.86 2.08
CA VAL A 21 -5.41 1.74 3.24
C VAL A 21 -4.78 3.07 2.83
N GLY A 22 -3.72 3.04 2.03
CA GLY A 22 -3.08 4.25 1.51
C GLY A 22 -4.02 5.11 0.67
N ALA A 23 -4.85 4.49 -0.16
CA ALA A 23 -5.87 5.20 -0.95
C ALA A 23 -6.95 5.82 -0.05
N LEU A 24 -7.48 5.10 0.94
CA LEU A 24 -8.50 5.61 1.87
C LEU A 24 -7.97 6.79 2.68
N VAL A 25 -6.77 6.67 3.24
CA VAL A 25 -6.12 7.74 4.01
C VAL A 25 -5.80 8.93 3.11
N GLY A 26 -5.24 8.70 1.91
CA GLY A 26 -4.94 9.75 0.95
C GLY A 26 -6.19 10.54 0.55
N VAL A 27 -7.31 9.84 0.29
CA VAL A 27 -8.61 10.47 -0.01
C VAL A 27 -9.09 11.29 1.19
N GLY A 28 -9.10 10.71 2.39
CA GLY A 28 -9.56 11.41 3.60
C GLY A 28 -8.75 12.69 3.88
N VAL A 29 -7.42 12.62 3.76
CA VAL A 29 -6.53 13.77 3.95
C VAL A 29 -6.71 14.80 2.84
N SER A 30 -6.84 14.38 1.58
CA SER A 30 -7.11 15.30 0.46
C SER A 30 -8.44 16.04 0.62
N LEU A 31 -9.49 15.35 1.07
CA LEU A 31 -10.80 15.97 1.29
C LEU A 31 -10.77 16.94 2.47
N TRP A 32 -10.06 16.61 3.55
CA TRP A 32 -9.90 17.53 4.70
C TRP A 32 -9.10 18.77 4.29
N THR A 33 -7.92 18.57 3.71
CA THR A 33 -6.98 19.67 3.44
C THR A 33 -7.29 20.47 2.17
N GLY A 34 -8.18 19.96 1.32
CA GLY A 34 -8.41 20.49 -0.03
C GLY A 34 -7.24 20.26 -1.00
N PHE A 35 -6.21 19.54 -0.58
CA PHE A 35 -4.98 19.37 -1.35
C PHE A 35 -4.89 17.97 -1.97
N TRP A 36 -5.08 17.92 -3.29
CA TRP A 36 -5.22 16.67 -4.05
C TRP A 36 -3.93 15.87 -4.21
N LEU A 37 -2.75 16.48 -4.01
CA LEU A 37 -1.47 15.77 -4.05
C LEU A 37 -1.27 14.79 -2.88
N TRP A 38 -2.13 14.83 -1.85
CA TRP A 38 -2.17 13.79 -0.83
C TRP A 38 -2.65 12.43 -1.35
N LEU A 39 -3.38 12.37 -2.47
CA LEU A 39 -3.76 11.11 -3.11
C LEU A 39 -2.56 10.28 -3.58
N PRO A 40 -1.67 10.78 -4.46
CA PRO A 40 -0.50 10.03 -4.87
C PRO A 40 0.45 9.74 -3.70
N ALA A 41 0.58 10.66 -2.73
CA ALA A 41 1.37 10.42 -1.51
C ALA A 41 0.80 9.26 -0.68
N GLY A 42 -0.52 9.24 -0.45
CA GLY A 42 -1.20 8.15 0.25
C GLY A 42 -1.04 6.81 -0.47
N LEU A 43 -1.13 6.82 -1.81
CA LEU A 43 -0.90 5.62 -2.61
C LEU A 43 0.53 5.09 -2.45
N LEU A 44 1.54 5.96 -2.55
CA LEU A 44 2.96 5.60 -2.39
C LEU A 44 3.25 5.06 -0.99
N VAL A 45 2.72 5.70 0.04
CA VAL A 45 2.85 5.25 1.44
C VAL A 45 2.18 3.90 1.64
N GLY A 46 0.98 3.71 1.09
CA GLY A 46 0.27 2.42 1.14
C GLY A 46 1.03 1.29 0.45
N LEU A 47 1.62 1.60 -0.71
CA LEU A 47 2.46 0.66 -1.47
C LEU A 47 3.74 0.31 -0.69
N ALA A 48 4.43 1.31 -0.14
CA ALA A 48 5.63 1.10 0.67
C ALA A 48 5.31 0.28 1.93
N THR A 49 4.23 0.60 2.62
CA THR A 49 3.79 -0.11 3.83
C THR A 49 3.43 -1.56 3.52
N GLY A 50 2.65 -1.79 2.46
CA GLY A 50 2.25 -3.14 2.03
C GLY A 50 3.42 -3.97 1.49
N ALA A 51 4.47 -3.34 0.97
CA ALA A 51 5.68 -4.01 0.50
C ALA A 51 6.68 -4.32 1.63
N VAL A 52 6.77 -3.45 2.64
CA VAL A 52 7.74 -3.55 3.75
C VAL A 52 7.22 -4.41 4.90
N MET A 53 5.93 -4.32 5.24
CA MET A 53 5.41 -5.11 6.35
C MET A 53 5.50 -6.61 6.03
N ARG A 54 6.09 -7.36 6.96
CA ARG A 54 6.11 -8.83 6.91
C ARG A 54 4.70 -9.35 7.19
N PRO A 55 4.23 -10.40 6.49
CA PRO A 55 2.95 -10.99 6.80
C PRO A 55 3.01 -11.63 8.20
N PRO A 56 1.99 -11.44 9.05
CA PRO A 56 2.02 -11.83 10.46
C PRO A 56 1.99 -13.35 10.74
N ASN A 57 2.12 -14.19 9.71
CA ASN A 57 2.03 -15.66 9.80
C ASN A 57 3.31 -16.39 9.34
N ASP A 58 4.46 -15.72 9.34
CA ASP A 58 5.77 -16.41 9.34
C ASP A 58 6.19 -16.74 10.78
#